data_AF-A0A9D5P4L5-F1
#
_entry.id   AF-A0A9D5P4L5-F1
#
_cell.length_a   1.000
_cell.length_b   1.000
_cell.length_c   1.000
_cell.angle_alpha   90.00
_cell.angle_beta   90.00
_cell.angle_gamma   90.00
#
_symmetry.space_group_name_H-M   'P 1'
#
loop_
_entity.id
_entity.type
_entity.pdbx_description
1 polymer ?
#
loop_
_entity_poly.entity_id
_entity_poly.type
_entity_poly.pdbx_seq_one_letter_code
_entity_poly.pdbx_strand_id
1 'polypeptide(L)'
;MNEKFPYGYDLNAYIDKAFEQMKADFPWATRDMIAEHTYYGIEKVGDDYQYVRYYSYCSPDILNVDCEEFIRGLTKDHDWELEKANPVKECIDVEASNRCSGDWFLECYQIQKHEKGGYSVYVTAGNRSAGGSKTVFIPASYFKLSWEEFLDKYLDLATPGSFYVGRADLQRDPRIKEFLGF
;
A
#
# COMPACT_ATOMS: atom_id res chain seq x y z
N MET A 1 -29.32 -13.44 4.94
CA MET A 1 -28.15 -12.56 5.08
C MET A 1 -27.88 -12.01 3.69
N ASN A 2 -27.69 -10.70 3.50
CA ASN A 2 -27.39 -10.15 2.19
C ASN A 2 -25.91 -10.44 1.89
N GLU A 3 -25.62 -11.31 0.91
CA GLU A 3 -24.24 -11.73 0.61
C GLU A 3 -23.36 -10.56 0.20
N LYS A 4 -23.92 -9.54 -0.47
CA LYS A 4 -23.19 -8.33 -0.82
C LYS A 4 -22.92 -7.44 0.38
N PHE A 5 -23.85 -7.37 1.34
CA PHE A 5 -23.78 -6.50 2.51
C PHE A 5 -23.88 -7.27 3.84
N PRO A 6 -22.84 -8.06 4.19
CA PRO A 6 -22.88 -8.91 5.38
C PRO A 6 -22.91 -8.12 6.70
N TYR A 7 -22.47 -6.85 6.68
CA TYR A 7 -22.44 -5.96 7.84
C TYR A 7 -23.56 -4.90 7.83
N GLY A 8 -24.56 -5.06 6.94
CA GLY A 8 -25.63 -4.07 6.76
C GLY A 8 -25.21 -2.90 5.89
N TYR A 9 -25.87 -1.76 6.05
CA TYR A 9 -25.68 -0.57 5.20
C TYR A 9 -24.92 0.57 5.89
N ASP A 10 -24.47 0.37 7.14
CA ASP A 10 -23.66 1.34 7.86
C ASP A 10 -22.20 1.23 7.43
N LEU A 11 -21.72 2.26 6.72
CA LEU A 11 -20.33 2.35 6.26
C LEU A 11 -19.32 2.20 7.41
N ASN A 12 -19.66 2.63 8.64
CA ASN A 12 -18.74 2.52 9.77
C ASN A 12 -18.35 1.06 10.08
N ALA A 13 -19.27 0.11 9.91
CA ALA A 13 -18.96 -1.30 10.12
C ALA A 13 -17.89 -1.80 9.14
N TYR A 14 -17.88 -1.26 7.92
CA TYR A 14 -16.87 -1.58 6.90
C TYR A 14 -15.56 -0.87 7.15
N ILE A 15 -15.59 0.40 7.60
CA ILE A 15 -14.41 1.14 8.04
C ILE A 15 -13.74 0.43 9.21
N ASP A 16 -14.51 -0.10 10.17
CA ASP A 16 -13.96 -0.84 11.31
C ASP A 16 -13.24 -2.11 10.84
N LYS A 17 -13.82 -2.84 9.88
CA LYS A 17 -13.19 -4.02 9.29
C LYS A 17 -11.93 -3.69 8.48
N ALA A 18 -11.97 -2.60 7.71
CA ALA A 18 -10.82 -2.10 6.98
C ALA A 18 -9.69 -1.69 7.93
N PHE A 19 -10.04 -1.03 9.04
CA PHE A 19 -9.10 -0.65 10.08
C PHE A 19 -8.49 -1.88 10.78
N GLU A 20 -9.28 -2.90 11.11
CA GLU A 20 -8.76 -4.16 11.66
C GLU A 20 -7.72 -4.80 10.75
N GLN A 21 -7.98 -4.84 9.43
CA GLN A 21 -7.03 -5.36 8.44
C GLN A 21 -5.78 -4.47 8.34
N MET A 22 -5.95 -3.16 8.21
CA MET A 22 -4.85 -2.19 8.13
C MET A 22 -3.94 -2.26 9.36
N LYS A 23 -4.51 -2.41 10.56
CA LYS A 23 -3.77 -2.47 11.82
C LYS A 23 -2.94 -3.76 11.98
N ALA A 24 -3.34 -4.84 11.31
CA ALA A 24 -2.56 -6.08 11.30
C ALA A 24 -1.20 -5.88 10.62
N ASP A 25 -1.17 -5.04 9.57
CA ASP A 25 0.05 -4.73 8.83
C ASP A 25 0.75 -3.47 9.36
N PHE A 26 -0.02 -2.50 9.88
CA PHE A 26 0.47 -1.20 10.36
C PHE A 26 -0.06 -0.91 11.78
N PRO A 27 0.59 -1.43 12.84
CA PRO A 27 0.09 -1.31 14.22
C PRO A 27 -0.11 0.12 14.73
N TRP A 28 0.58 1.09 14.13
CA TRP A 28 0.49 2.53 14.45
C TRP A 28 -0.65 3.26 13.73
N ALA A 29 -1.29 2.61 12.76
CA ALA A 29 -2.37 3.23 12.00
C ALA A 29 -3.56 3.53 12.93
N THR A 30 -4.28 4.61 12.62
CA THR A 30 -5.49 5.00 13.34
C THR A 30 -6.70 4.86 12.42
N ARG A 31 -7.87 4.63 13.02
CA ARG A 31 -9.13 4.52 12.28
C ARG A 31 -9.42 5.79 11.47
N ASP A 32 -9.09 6.95 12.03
CA ASP A 32 -9.36 8.26 11.42
C ASP A 32 -8.65 8.45 10.07
N MET A 33 -7.52 7.76 9.84
CA MET A 33 -6.85 7.75 8.54
C MET A 33 -7.76 7.26 7.42
N ILE A 34 -8.65 6.31 7.71
CA ILE A 34 -9.67 5.82 6.77
C ILE A 34 -10.93 6.68 6.87
N ALA A 35 -11.40 6.96 8.08
CA ALA A 35 -12.72 7.55 8.30
C ALA A 35 -12.85 9.01 7.79
N GLU A 36 -11.80 9.82 7.93
CA GLU A 36 -11.85 11.26 7.58
C GLU A 36 -11.59 11.52 6.08
N HIS A 37 -10.98 10.56 5.39
CA HIS A 37 -10.52 10.71 4.01
C HIS A 37 -11.13 9.67 3.05
N THR A 38 -12.21 8.99 3.47
CA THR A 38 -12.87 8.01 2.61
C THR A 38 -13.68 8.69 1.52
N TYR A 39 -13.47 8.23 0.30
CA TYR A 39 -14.29 8.56 -0.86
C TYR A 39 -15.28 7.44 -1.17
N TYR A 40 -15.62 6.59 -0.21
CA TYR A 40 -16.48 5.44 -0.41
C TYR A 40 -17.80 5.57 0.35
N GLY A 41 -18.84 4.91 -0.13
CA GLY A 41 -20.17 4.94 0.49
C GLY A 41 -20.98 3.68 0.19
N ILE A 42 -22.11 3.55 0.89
CA ILE A 42 -23.15 2.57 0.61
C ILE A 42 -24.44 3.34 0.38
N GLU A 43 -24.91 3.37 -0.86
CA GLU A 43 -26.00 4.24 -1.29
C GLU A 43 -27.12 3.45 -1.95
N LYS A 44 -28.34 3.96 -1.84
CA LYS A 44 -29.48 3.41 -2.57
C LYS A 44 -29.50 3.96 -3.99
N VAL A 45 -29.36 3.08 -4.98
CA VAL A 45 -29.42 3.40 -6.41
C VAL A 45 -30.59 2.65 -7.04
N GLY A 46 -31.66 3.39 -7.36
CA GLY A 46 -32.93 2.78 -7.74
C GLY A 46 -33.54 2.03 -6.56
N ASP A 47 -33.80 0.74 -6.75
CA ASP A 47 -34.39 -0.12 -5.71
C ASP A 47 -33.35 -0.86 -4.85
N ASP A 48 -32.07 -0.84 -5.26
CA ASP A 48 -30.99 -1.62 -4.63
C ASP A 48 -29.93 -0.75 -3.95
N TYR A 49 -29.29 -1.31 -2.92
CA TYR A 49 -28.11 -0.71 -2.31
C TYR A 49 -26.85 -1.10 -3.09
N GLN A 50 -25.94 -0.15 -3.24
CA GLN A 50 -24.69 -0.31 -3.97
C GLN A 50 -23.52 0.27 -3.18
N TYR A 51 -22.35 -0.37 -3.30
CA TYR A 51 -21.10 0.27 -2.94
C TYR A 51 -20.82 1.37 -3.97
N VAL A 52 -20.40 2.54 -3.51
CA VAL A 52 -20.08 3.68 -4.37
C VAL A 52 -18.73 4.29 -4.04
N ARG A 53 -18.12 4.93 -5.04
CA ARG A 53 -16.96 5.81 -4.87
C ARG A 53 -17.29 7.22 -5.35
N TYR A 54 -17.06 8.21 -4.51
CA TYR A 54 -17.25 9.62 -4.80
C TYR A 54 -16.00 10.21 -5.46
N TYR A 55 -16.21 11.14 -6.38
CA TYR A 55 -15.15 12.00 -6.91
C TYR A 55 -15.59 13.46 -6.79
N SER A 56 -14.62 14.36 -6.66
CA SER A 56 -14.88 15.78 -6.35
C SER A 56 -15.75 16.52 -7.38
N TYR A 57 -15.90 16.01 -8.61
CA TYR A 57 -16.55 16.72 -9.71
C TYR A 57 -17.43 15.86 -10.64
N CYS A 58 -17.76 14.63 -10.27
CA CYS A 58 -18.66 13.79 -11.08
C CYS A 58 -19.58 12.94 -10.22
N SER A 59 -20.59 12.34 -10.86
CA SER A 59 -21.48 11.39 -10.22
C SER A 59 -20.67 10.26 -9.57
N PRO A 60 -21.15 9.69 -8.45
CA PRO A 60 -20.48 8.57 -7.81
C PRO A 60 -20.40 7.37 -8.77
N ASP A 61 -19.25 6.71 -8.79
CA ASP A 61 -19.07 5.44 -9.48
C ASP A 61 -19.73 4.34 -8.66
N ILE A 62 -20.55 3.51 -9.31
CA ILE A 62 -21.09 2.29 -8.71
C ILE A 62 -20.03 1.21 -8.79
N LEU A 63 -19.66 0.64 -7.64
CA LEU A 63 -18.65 -0.40 -7.57
C LEU A 63 -19.31 -1.78 -7.68
N ASN A 64 -18.97 -2.52 -8.74
CA ASN A 64 -19.37 -3.91 -8.92
C ASN A 64 -18.34 -4.86 -8.29
N VAL A 65 -18.27 -4.82 -6.96
CA VAL A 65 -17.30 -5.56 -6.15
C VAL A 65 -18.01 -6.30 -5.02
N ASP A 66 -17.35 -7.33 -4.47
CA ASP A 66 -17.81 -7.99 -3.25
C ASP A 66 -17.43 -7.21 -1.98
N CYS A 67 -17.88 -7.71 -0.83
CA CYS A 67 -17.60 -7.08 0.46
C CYS A 67 -16.10 -7.02 0.80
N GLU A 68 -15.34 -8.06 0.46
CA GLU A 68 -13.90 -8.09 0.79
C GLU A 68 -13.12 -7.11 -0.07
N GLU A 69 -13.42 -7.05 -1.36
CA GLU A 69 -12.82 -6.12 -2.28
C GLU A 69 -13.18 -4.67 -1.94
N PHE A 70 -14.42 -4.39 -1.50
CA PHE A 70 -14.80 -3.08 -0.97
C PHE A 70 -13.98 -2.69 0.27
N ILE A 71 -13.81 -3.61 1.24
CA ILE A 71 -13.01 -3.39 2.44
C ILE A 71 -11.53 -3.13 2.09
N ARG A 72 -10.95 -3.88 1.13
CA ARG A 72 -9.59 -3.62 0.64
C ARG A 72 -9.48 -2.26 -0.07
N GLY A 73 -10.52 -1.85 -0.78
CA GLY A 73 -10.60 -0.52 -1.40
C GLY A 73 -10.51 0.60 -0.38
N LEU A 74 -11.16 0.46 0.77
CA LEU A 74 -11.12 1.42 1.88
C LEU A 74 -9.71 1.62 2.45
N THR A 75 -8.77 0.68 2.29
CA THR A 75 -7.39 0.82 2.80
C THR A 75 -6.39 1.29 1.74
N LYS A 76 -6.72 1.13 0.45
CA LYS A 76 -5.76 1.24 -0.67
C LYS A 76 -5.31 2.67 -0.97
N ASP A 77 -6.06 3.67 -0.52
CA ASP A 77 -5.85 5.08 -0.85
C ASP A 77 -5.21 5.89 0.31
N HIS A 78 -4.67 5.22 1.34
CA HIS A 78 -4.18 5.86 2.58
C HIS A 78 -2.66 5.74 2.82
N ASP A 79 -1.89 5.35 1.81
CA ASP A 79 -0.42 5.22 1.92
C ASP A 79 0.25 6.54 2.36
N TRP A 80 -0.27 7.68 1.89
CA TRP A 80 0.24 9.01 2.23
C TRP A 80 0.02 9.36 3.72
N GLU A 81 -1.18 9.10 4.24
CA GLU A 81 -1.53 9.31 5.65
C GLU A 81 -0.70 8.40 6.56
N LEU A 82 -0.51 7.14 6.14
CA LEU A 82 0.33 6.17 6.84
C LEU A 82 1.79 6.63 6.95
N GLU A 83 2.35 7.13 5.85
CA GLU A 83 3.72 7.67 5.81
C GLU A 83 3.87 8.91 6.68
N LYS A 84 2.93 9.86 6.57
CA LYS A 84 2.97 11.09 7.37
C LYS A 84 2.86 10.80 8.88
N ALA A 85 2.06 9.82 9.27
CA ALA A 85 1.83 9.50 10.67
C ALA A 85 2.98 8.71 11.33
N ASN A 86 3.88 8.15 10.52
CA ASN A 86 5.00 7.35 10.97
C ASN A 86 6.26 7.70 10.16
N PRO A 87 6.99 8.77 10.55
CA PRO A 87 8.13 9.25 9.77
C PRO A 87 9.24 8.21 9.68
N VAL A 88 10.03 8.32 8.61
CA VAL A 88 11.23 7.49 8.38
C VAL A 88 12.28 7.82 9.44
N LYS A 89 12.78 6.76 10.09
CA LYS A 89 13.86 6.79 11.08
C LYS A 89 15.21 6.51 10.45
N GLU A 90 15.25 5.51 9.58
CA GLU A 90 16.47 4.99 8.97
C GLU A 90 16.16 4.49 7.56
N CYS A 91 17.10 4.59 6.64
CA CYS A 91 16.95 4.08 5.30
C CYS A 91 18.25 3.42 4.81
N ILE A 92 18.11 2.46 3.91
CA ILE A 92 19.20 1.87 3.15
C ILE A 92 18.90 1.98 1.66
N ASP A 93 19.84 2.56 0.91
CA ASP A 93 19.77 2.63 -0.54
C ASP A 93 20.03 1.24 -1.12
N VAL A 94 19.17 0.80 -2.02
CA VAL A 94 19.37 -0.43 -2.78
C VAL A 94 19.90 -0.08 -4.15
N GLU A 95 21.09 -0.59 -4.43
CA GLU A 95 21.68 -0.43 -5.74
C GLU A 95 20.99 -1.36 -6.75
N ALA A 96 20.18 -0.81 -7.65
CA ALA A 96 19.57 -1.58 -8.73
C ALA A 96 20.57 -1.81 -9.88
N SER A 97 20.62 -3.04 -10.38
CA SER A 97 21.37 -3.40 -11.60
C SER A 97 20.74 -2.82 -12.86
N ASN A 98 19.40 -2.76 -12.92
CA ASN A 98 18.67 -2.13 -14.02
C ASN A 98 18.10 -0.77 -13.59
N ARG A 99 18.69 0.30 -14.11
CA ARG A 99 18.32 1.68 -13.74
C ARG A 99 17.58 2.44 -14.84
N CYS A 100 17.25 1.80 -15.96
CA CYS A 100 16.70 2.49 -17.12
C CYS A 100 15.59 1.69 -17.80
N SER A 101 14.52 2.38 -18.18
CA SER A 101 13.48 1.84 -19.05
C SER A 101 13.05 2.92 -20.03
N GLY A 102 13.49 2.79 -21.29
CA GLY A 102 13.33 3.85 -22.30
C GLY A 102 14.10 5.11 -21.89
N ASP A 103 13.41 6.25 -21.81
CA ASP A 103 13.99 7.54 -21.40
C ASP A 103 13.86 7.82 -19.91
N TRP A 104 13.27 6.89 -19.15
CA TRP A 104 13.11 7.01 -17.71
C TRP A 104 14.26 6.32 -16.98
N PHE A 105 14.71 6.95 -15.90
CA PHE A 105 15.79 6.48 -15.05
C PHE A 105 15.30 6.31 -13.63
N LEU A 106 15.69 5.20 -13.00
CA LEU A 106 15.57 5.02 -11.56
C LEU A 106 16.55 5.98 -10.89
N GLU A 107 16.00 6.90 -10.10
CA GLU A 107 16.78 7.90 -9.37
C GLU A 107 17.08 7.39 -7.95
N CYS A 108 16.10 6.75 -7.31
CA CYS A 108 16.22 6.25 -5.95
C CYS A 108 15.41 4.97 -5.75
N TYR A 109 15.98 4.03 -5.01
CA TYR A 109 15.28 2.89 -4.43
C TYR A 109 15.76 2.69 -3.00
N GLN A 110 14.89 2.94 -2.03
CA GLN A 110 15.23 2.95 -0.61
C GLN A 110 14.32 2.00 0.15
N ILE A 111 14.91 1.15 0.98
CA ILE A 111 14.17 0.44 2.02
C ILE A 111 14.23 1.33 3.26
N GLN A 112 13.06 1.67 3.80
CA GLN A 112 12.90 2.61 4.88
C GLN A 112 12.35 1.89 6.12
N LYS A 113 12.84 2.29 7.29
CA LYS A 113 12.39 1.86 8.61
C LYS A 113 11.78 3.05 9.32
N HIS A 114 10.65 2.87 9.98
CA HIS A 114 9.88 3.97 10.55
C HIS A 114 9.92 4.01 12.08
N GLU A 115 9.70 5.20 12.66
CA GLU A 115 9.84 5.46 14.11
C GLU A 115 8.94 4.60 14.99
N LYS A 116 7.68 4.40 14.59
CA LYS A 116 6.68 3.58 15.31
C LYS A 116 6.73 2.10 14.90
N GLY A 117 7.78 1.69 14.20
CA GLY A 117 7.97 0.35 13.66
C GLY A 117 7.52 0.23 12.20
N GLY A 118 7.77 -0.95 11.62
CA GLY A 118 7.46 -1.26 10.23
C GLY A 118 8.48 -0.76 9.20
N TYR A 119 8.29 -1.22 7.97
CA TYR A 119 9.17 -0.95 6.85
C TYR A 119 8.36 -0.56 5.61
N SER A 120 8.95 0.28 4.76
CA SER A 120 8.42 0.61 3.44
C SER A 120 9.53 0.63 2.40
N VAL A 121 9.13 0.71 1.14
CA VAL A 121 10.01 0.91 -0.01
C VAL A 121 9.63 2.23 -0.65
N TYR A 122 10.60 3.12 -0.78
CA TYR A 122 10.47 4.37 -1.49
C TYR A 122 11.21 4.32 -2.83
N VAL A 123 10.51 4.60 -3.90
CA VAL A 123 11.02 4.54 -5.27
C VAL A 123 10.80 5.88 -5.93
N THR A 124 11.86 6.46 -6.50
CA THR A 124 11.74 7.62 -7.40
C THR A 124 12.33 7.30 -8.75
N ALA A 125 11.61 7.70 -9.79
CA ALA A 125 12.07 7.59 -11.16
C ALA A 125 11.64 8.82 -11.94
N GLY A 126 12.45 9.19 -12.93
CA GLY A 126 12.20 10.38 -13.72
C GLY A 126 12.86 10.33 -15.08
N ASN A 127 12.46 11.27 -15.91
CA ASN A 127 13.12 11.67 -17.13
C ASN A 127 13.35 13.19 -17.10
N ARG A 128 13.97 13.75 -18.13
CA ARG A 128 14.29 15.19 -18.19
C ARG A 128 13.06 16.12 -18.13
N SER A 129 11.84 15.60 -18.24
CA SER A 129 10.59 16.35 -18.37
C SER A 129 9.54 16.01 -17.30
N ALA A 130 9.63 14.84 -16.66
CA ALA A 130 8.65 14.34 -15.70
C ALA A 130 9.31 13.39 -14.69
N GLY A 131 8.77 13.32 -13.48
CA GLY A 131 9.22 12.41 -12.44
C GLY A 131 8.07 11.97 -11.56
N GLY A 132 8.30 10.91 -10.79
CA GLY A 132 7.32 10.38 -9.86
C GLY A 132 8.00 9.66 -8.70
N SER A 133 7.35 9.72 -7.54
CA SER A 133 7.72 8.95 -6.37
C SER A 133 6.59 8.03 -5.93
N LYS A 134 6.93 6.88 -5.35
CA LYS A 134 5.97 5.96 -4.76
C LYS A 134 6.56 5.35 -3.49
N THR A 135 5.75 5.33 -2.44
CA THR A 135 6.02 4.57 -1.21
C THR A 135 5.12 3.34 -1.20
N VAL A 136 5.67 2.19 -0.81
CA VAL A 136 4.92 0.94 -0.63
C VAL A 136 5.28 0.34 0.72
N PHE A 137 4.30 0.21 1.61
CA PHE A 137 4.54 -0.39 2.92
C PHE A 137 4.63 -1.92 2.84
N ILE A 138 5.59 -2.49 3.57
CA ILE A 138 5.80 -3.94 3.65
C ILE A 138 4.92 -4.49 4.78
N PRO A 139 3.98 -5.41 4.50
CA PRO A 139 3.14 -6.02 5.52
C PRO A 139 3.96 -6.66 6.65
N ALA A 140 3.59 -6.38 7.90
CA ALA A 140 4.27 -6.95 9.07
C ALA A 140 4.27 -8.49 9.07
N SER A 141 3.27 -9.10 8.45
CA SER A 141 3.17 -10.54 8.27
C SER A 141 4.33 -11.14 7.44
N TYR A 142 4.95 -10.37 6.55
CA TYR A 142 6.04 -10.86 5.69
C TYR A 142 7.32 -11.15 6.49
N PHE A 143 7.55 -10.40 7.57
CA PHE A 143 8.71 -10.59 8.46
C PHE A 143 8.64 -11.86 9.32
N LYS A 144 7.52 -12.61 9.26
CA LYS A 144 7.38 -13.92 9.92
C LYS A 144 7.77 -15.09 9.01
N LEU A 145 8.06 -14.81 7.74
CA LEU A 145 8.42 -15.81 6.74
C LEU A 145 9.93 -16.12 6.81
N SER A 146 10.38 -17.13 6.07
CA SER A 146 11.81 -17.27 5.80
C SER A 146 12.31 -16.13 4.90
N TRP A 147 13.62 -15.88 4.88
CA TRP A 147 14.22 -14.86 4.01
C TRP A 147 13.87 -15.06 2.52
N GLU A 148 13.87 -16.30 2.04
CA GLU A 148 13.57 -16.59 0.63
C GLU A 148 12.09 -16.34 0.30
N GLU A 149 11.17 -16.73 1.19
CA GLU A 149 9.73 -16.47 1.03
C GLU A 149 9.39 -14.98 1.16
N PHE A 150 10.10 -14.27 2.05
CA PHE A 150 10.01 -12.82 2.16
C PHE A 150 10.40 -12.17 0.84
N LEU A 151 11.53 -12.56 0.25
CA LEU A 151 12.01 -12.01 -1.02
C LEU A 151 11.00 -12.23 -2.15
N ASP A 152 10.40 -13.40 -2.25
CA ASP A 152 9.37 -13.67 -3.26
C ASP A 152 8.18 -12.72 -3.11
N LYS A 153 7.60 -12.62 -1.91
CA LYS A 153 6.46 -11.73 -1.69
C LYS A 153 6.81 -10.26 -1.79
N TYR A 154 8.02 -9.88 -1.38
CA TYR A 154 8.54 -8.52 -1.51
C TYR A 154 8.62 -8.11 -2.97
N LEU A 155 9.14 -9.00 -3.83
CA LEU A 155 9.23 -8.74 -5.27
C LEU A 155 7.83 -8.70 -5.91
N ASP A 156 6.84 -9.44 -5.44
CA ASP A 156 5.47 -9.24 -5.95
C ASP A 156 4.87 -7.89 -5.53
N LEU A 157 5.22 -7.41 -4.34
CA LEU A 157 4.67 -6.19 -3.75
C LEU A 157 5.32 -4.90 -4.31
N ALA A 158 6.65 -4.85 -4.28
CA ALA A 158 7.43 -3.65 -4.59
C ALA A 158 7.66 -3.46 -6.11
N THR A 159 7.10 -4.35 -6.94
CA THR A 159 7.46 -4.46 -8.36
C THR A 159 6.32 -4.43 -9.40
N PRO A 160 5.27 -3.59 -9.29
CA PRO A 160 4.40 -3.37 -10.43
C PRO A 160 4.95 -2.22 -11.30
N GLY A 161 5.90 -2.50 -12.21
CA GLY A 161 6.36 -1.50 -13.19
C GLY A 161 7.71 -1.77 -13.86
N SER A 162 8.16 -0.79 -14.65
CA SER A 162 9.41 -0.87 -15.43
C SER A 162 10.69 -0.67 -14.61
N PHE A 163 10.57 -0.19 -13.37
CA PHE A 163 11.69 0.02 -12.46
C PHE A 163 11.61 -1.00 -11.33
N TYR A 164 12.60 -1.86 -11.26
CA TYR A 164 12.64 -2.91 -10.25
C TYR A 164 14.05 -3.20 -9.76
N VAL A 165 14.09 -3.62 -8.50
CA VAL A 165 15.25 -4.25 -7.89
C VAL A 165 14.98 -5.75 -7.93
N GLY A 166 15.90 -6.52 -8.49
CA GLY A 166 15.78 -7.97 -8.54
C GLY A 166 16.25 -8.65 -7.25
N ARG A 167 15.95 -9.95 -7.10
CA ARG A 167 16.47 -10.76 -5.99
C ARG A 167 17.99 -10.64 -5.84
N ALA A 168 18.72 -10.69 -6.97
CA ALA A 168 20.18 -10.58 -6.97
C ALA A 168 20.67 -9.22 -6.43
N ASP A 169 19.94 -8.13 -6.69
CA ASP A 169 20.30 -6.80 -6.20
C ASP A 169 20.13 -6.72 -4.67
N LEU A 170 19.03 -7.28 -4.14
CA LEU A 170 18.77 -7.35 -2.69
C LEU A 170 19.78 -8.26 -1.96
N GLN A 171 20.18 -9.36 -2.59
CA GLN A 171 21.11 -10.33 -1.99
C GLN A 171 22.58 -9.89 -2.11
N ARG A 172 22.91 -8.98 -3.03
CA ARG A 172 24.28 -8.50 -3.24
C ARG A 172 24.82 -7.73 -2.06
N ASP A 173 23.98 -6.95 -1.37
CA ASP A 173 24.37 -6.19 -0.19
C ASP A 173 23.89 -6.90 1.10
N PRO A 174 24.77 -7.54 1.88
CA PRO A 174 24.37 -8.26 3.09
C PRO A 174 23.73 -7.35 4.14
N ARG A 175 23.98 -6.03 4.09
CA ARG A 175 23.37 -5.06 5.01
C ARG A 175 21.86 -4.95 4.81
N ILE A 176 21.32 -5.26 3.62
CA ILE A 176 19.88 -5.23 3.37
C ILE A 176 19.16 -6.28 4.22
N LYS A 177 19.71 -7.49 4.24
CA LYS A 177 19.15 -8.59 5.04
C LYS A 177 19.19 -8.27 6.54
N GLU A 178 20.32 -7.75 7.02
CA GLU A 178 20.48 -7.31 8.41
C GLU A 178 19.53 -6.16 8.76
N PHE A 179 19.40 -5.16 7.88
CA PHE A 179 18.51 -4.01 8.06
C PHE A 179 17.04 -4.42 8.22
N LEU A 180 16.61 -5.43 7.46
CA LEU A 180 15.28 -6.02 7.52
C LEU A 180 15.10 -7.03 8.67
N GLY A 181 16.17 -7.38 9.39
CA GLY A 181 16.14 -8.25 10.57
C GLY A 181 16.07 -9.75 10.27
N PHE A 182 16.64 -10.20 9.14
CA PHE A 182 16.69 -11.61 8.71
C PHE A 182 18.06 -12.27 8.87
#